data_AF-A0A1M4VGF9-F1
#
_entry.id   AF-A0A1M4VGF9-F1
#
_cell.length_a   1.000
_cell.length_b   1.000
_cell.length_c   1.000
_cell.angle_alpha   90.00
_cell.angle_beta   90.00
_cell.angle_gamma   90.00
#
_symmetry.space_group_name_H-M   'P 1'
#
loop_
_entity.id
_entity.type
_entity.pdbx_description
1 polymer ?
#
loop_
_entity_poly.entity_id
_entity_poly.type
_entity_poly.pdbx_seq_one_letter_code
_entity_poly.pdbx_strand_id
1 'polypeptide(L)'
;MQSYRIVGGTAHIGLGEVVVLTHAQFASRAHNVDVVRRSGKRVEVRARVPLEFKDGEIIGLHAEPPKNIVHLLVAEEKGEKAKEPPPITGGPPQEPPAPPEPPAA
;
A
#
# COMPACT_ATOMS: atom_id res chain seq x y z
N MET A 1 5.69 -0.97 -16.97
CA MET A 1 5.73 -1.32 -15.53
C MET A 1 5.21 -0.15 -14.73
N GLN A 2 4.09 -0.34 -14.06
CA GLN A 2 3.50 0.67 -13.17
C GLN A 2 3.65 0.19 -11.73
N SER A 3 3.96 1.11 -10.83
CA SER A 3 4.05 0.81 -9.39
C SER A 3 2.70 1.16 -8.78
N TYR A 4 2.20 0.29 -7.91
CA TYR A 4 0.93 0.45 -7.24
C TYR A 4 1.16 0.32 -5.74
N ARG A 5 0.51 1.18 -4.96
CA ARG A 5 0.43 1.09 -3.51
C ARG A 5 -0.88 0.40 -3.14
N ILE A 6 -0.79 -0.57 -2.22
CA ILE A 6 -1.99 -1.17 -1.62
C ILE A 6 -2.61 -0.16 -0.67
N VAL A 7 -3.91 0.12 -0.83
CA VAL A 7 -4.69 1.02 0.04
C VAL A 7 -6.04 0.39 0.34
N GLY A 8 -6.49 0.50 1.59
CA GLY A 8 -7.84 0.07 1.99
C GLY A 8 -7.92 -1.41 2.38
N GLY A 9 -6.79 -2.05 2.68
CA GLY A 9 -6.76 -3.40 3.23
C GLY A 9 -5.61 -4.26 2.72
N THR A 10 -5.91 -5.53 2.46
CA THR A 10 -4.94 -6.56 2.09
C THR A 10 -5.20 -7.02 0.66
N ALA A 11 -4.19 -6.93 -0.20
CA ALA A 11 -4.28 -7.40 -1.58
C ALA A 11 -3.68 -8.81 -1.72
N HIS A 12 -4.34 -9.66 -2.50
CA HIS A 12 -3.87 -11.01 -2.82
C HIS A 12 -3.50 -11.11 -4.29
N ILE A 13 -2.25 -11.52 -4.56
CA ILE A 13 -1.78 -11.85 -5.91
C ILE A 13 -1.88 -13.36 -6.10
N GLY A 14 -2.50 -13.79 -7.19
CA GLY A 14 -2.71 -15.19 -7.52
C GLY A 14 -1.41 -15.96 -7.85
N LEU A 15 -1.51 -17.29 -7.82
CA LEU A 15 -0.41 -18.17 -8.20
C LEU A 15 -0.05 -17.98 -9.68
N GLY A 16 1.26 -17.94 -9.97
CA GLY A 16 1.79 -17.86 -11.33
C GLY A 16 1.91 -16.44 -11.87
N GLU A 17 1.36 -15.45 -11.16
CA GLU A 17 1.46 -14.02 -11.50
C GLU A 17 2.88 -13.50 -11.30
N VAL A 18 3.29 -12.58 -12.19
CA VAL A 18 4.61 -11.94 -12.13
C VAL A 18 4.47 -10.55 -11.53
N VAL A 19 5.13 -10.34 -10.39
CA VAL A 19 5.13 -9.08 -9.64
C VAL A 19 6.54 -8.60 -9.38
N VAL A 20 6.67 -7.29 -9.24
CA VAL A 20 7.94 -6.64 -8.93
C VAL A 20 7.93 -6.21 -7.48
N LEU A 21 8.88 -6.74 -6.71
CA LEU A 21 9.02 -6.46 -5.30
C LEU A 21 10.30 -5.65 -5.04
N THR A 22 10.31 -4.92 -3.93
CA THR A 22 11.57 -4.40 -3.37
C THR A 22 12.41 -5.53 -2.78
N HIS A 23 13.72 -5.30 -2.60
CA HIS A 23 14.61 -6.27 -1.95
C HIS A 23 14.10 -6.73 -0.57
N ALA A 24 13.58 -5.80 0.24
CA ALA A 24 13.05 -6.11 1.56
C ALA A 24 11.82 -7.04 1.48
N GLN A 25 10.87 -6.72 0.60
CA GLN A 25 9.67 -7.54 0.39
C GLN A 25 10.00 -8.92 -0.18
N PHE A 26 10.97 -9.00 -1.09
CA PHE A 26 11.47 -10.27 -1.62
C PHE A 26 12.12 -11.11 -0.52
N ALA A 27 12.98 -10.52 0.31
CA ALA A 27 13.68 -11.25 1.37
C ALA A 27 12.70 -11.97 2.32
N SER A 28 11.61 -11.31 2.69
CA SER A 28 10.57 -11.90 3.55
C SER A 28 9.74 -13.00 2.88
N ARG A 29 9.75 -13.06 1.54
CA ARG A 29 8.85 -13.92 0.74
C ARG A 29 9.61 -14.84 -0.23
N ALA A 30 10.93 -14.92 -0.11
CA ALA A 30 11.79 -15.62 -1.07
C ALA A 30 11.45 -17.12 -1.21
N HIS A 31 10.87 -17.73 -0.18
CA HIS A 31 10.42 -19.12 -0.19
C HIS A 31 9.09 -19.33 -0.93
N ASN A 32 8.32 -18.28 -1.16
CA ASN A 32 6.99 -18.30 -1.78
C ASN A 32 7.00 -17.85 -3.24
N VAL A 33 8.16 -17.48 -3.79
CA VAL A 33 8.30 -16.90 -5.12
C VAL A 33 9.50 -17.47 -5.86
N ASP A 34 9.39 -17.58 -7.18
CA ASP A 34 10.53 -17.81 -8.06
C ASP A 34 11.08 -16.48 -8.56
N VAL A 35 12.40 -16.31 -8.54
CA VAL A 35 13.03 -15.13 -9.13
C VAL A 35 13.01 -15.25 -10.65
N VAL A 36 12.31 -14.34 -11.31
CA VAL A 36 12.29 -14.25 -12.78
C VAL A 36 13.45 -13.38 -13.25
N ARG A 37 13.62 -12.22 -12.62
CA ARG A 37 14.65 -11.24 -13.00
C ARG A 37 15.03 -10.37 -11.82
N ARG A 38 16.31 -10.01 -11.69
CA ARG A 38 16.79 -9.01 -10.73
C ARG A 38 17.24 -7.77 -11.48
N SER A 39 16.74 -6.59 -11.08
CA SER A 39 17.08 -5.31 -11.71
C SER A 39 17.33 -4.25 -10.64
N GLY A 40 18.60 -4.09 -10.27
CA GLY A 40 19.03 -3.12 -9.25
C GLY A 40 18.34 -3.34 -7.90
N LYS A 41 17.51 -2.37 -7.48
CA LYS A 41 16.79 -2.39 -6.18
C LYS A 41 15.45 -3.14 -6.24
N ARG A 42 15.05 -3.65 -7.40
CA ARG A 42 13.77 -4.34 -7.62
C ARG A 42 14.01 -5.77 -8.10
N VAL A 43 13.17 -6.69 -7.62
CA VAL A 43 13.20 -8.11 -7.95
C VAL A 43 11.87 -8.46 -8.61
N GLU A 44 11.95 -8.89 -9.85
CA GLU A 44 10.84 -9.50 -10.57
C GLU A 44 10.71 -10.95 -10.15
N VAL A 45 9.55 -11.31 -9.63
CA VAL A 45 9.30 -12.64 -9.09
C VAL A 45 7.97 -13.18 -9.58
N ARG A 46 7.91 -14.50 -9.72
CA ARG A 46 6.69 -15.24 -10.02
C ARG A 46 6.16 -15.87 -8.74
N ALA A 47 4.90 -15.60 -8.42
CA ALA A 47 4.26 -16.17 -7.24
C ALA A 47 4.13 -17.70 -7.37
N ARG A 48 4.73 -18.47 -6.45
CA ARG A 48 4.50 -19.93 -6.36
C ARG A 48 3.22 -20.27 -5.60
N VAL A 49 2.82 -19.37 -4.72
CA VAL A 49 1.62 -19.44 -3.88
C VAL A 49 0.94 -18.08 -3.89
N PRO A 50 -0.35 -18.00 -3.53
CA PRO A 50 -1.02 -16.71 -3.37
C PRO A 50 -0.23 -15.80 -2.42
N LEU A 51 0.17 -14.62 -2.90
CA LEU A 51 0.94 -13.67 -2.11
C LEU A 51 0.03 -12.64 -1.48
N GLU A 52 0.24 -12.39 -0.20
CA GLU A 52 -0.45 -11.36 0.56
C GLU A 52 0.38 -10.09 0.70
N PHE A 53 -0.22 -8.95 0.35
CA PHE A 53 0.33 -7.61 0.50
C PHE A 53 -0.56 -6.78 1.41
N LYS A 54 0.08 -6.11 2.37
CA LYS A 54 -0.63 -5.29 3.36
C LYS A 54 -0.79 -3.86 2.88
N ASP A 55 -1.72 -3.14 3.51
CA ASP A 55 -1.90 -1.71 3.32
C ASP A 55 -0.56 -0.96 3.47
N GLY A 56 -0.29 -0.06 2.52
CA GLY A 56 0.95 0.70 2.46
C GLY A 56 2.10 0.02 1.72
N GLU A 57 2.00 -1.27 1.37
CA GLU A 57 3.01 -1.92 0.53
C GLU A 57 2.95 -1.43 -0.92
N ILE A 58 4.13 -1.32 -1.55
CA ILE A 58 4.25 -0.98 -2.97
C ILE A 58 4.61 -2.24 -3.73
N ILE A 59 3.86 -2.53 -4.79
CA ILE A 59 4.12 -3.63 -5.73
C ILE A 59 4.24 -3.06 -7.14
N GLY A 60 5.10 -3.63 -7.97
CA GLY A 60 5.12 -3.31 -9.40
C GLY A 60 4.41 -4.39 -10.19
N LEU A 61 3.61 -3.98 -11.17
CA LEU A 61 2.96 -4.89 -12.11
C LEU A 61 3.39 -4.57 -13.54
N HIS A 62 3.61 -5.62 -14.32
CA HIS A 62 3.92 -5.51 -15.75
C HIS A 62 2.67 -5.30 -16.59
N ALA A 63 1.60 -6.02 -16.25
CA ALA A 63 0.30 -5.96 -16.89
C ALA A 63 -0.68 -5.12 -16.07
N GLU A 64 -1.90 -4.98 -16.58
CA GLU A 64 -3.01 -4.39 -15.83
C GLU A 64 -3.24 -5.16 -14.52
N PRO A 65 -3.55 -4.45 -13.43
CA PRO A 65 -3.84 -5.08 -12.16
C PRO A 65 -5.03 -6.05 -12.28
N PRO A 66 -4.98 -7.22 -11.61
CA PRO A 66 -6.12 -8.12 -11.56
C PRO A 66 -7.35 -7.37 -11.05
N LYS A 67 -8.50 -7.57 -11.72
CA LYS A 67 -9.77 -6.92 -11.38
C LYS A 67 -10.19 -7.12 -9.92
N ASN A 68 -9.72 -8.21 -9.30
CA ASN A 68 -10.01 -8.56 -7.92
C ASN A 68 -9.28 -7.67 -6.91
N ILE A 69 -8.20 -7.00 -7.29
CA ILE A 69 -7.42 -6.12 -6.40
C ILE A 69 -7.36 -4.68 -6.89
N VAL A 70 -7.86 -4.36 -8.08
CA VAL A 70 -7.80 -3.00 -8.66
C VAL A 70 -8.40 -1.93 -7.75
N HIS A 71 -9.43 -2.27 -6.96
CA HIS A 71 -10.06 -1.36 -6.01
C HIS A 71 -9.19 -1.08 -4.76
N LEU A 72 -8.16 -1.90 -4.52
CA LEU A 72 -7.17 -1.75 -3.45
C LEU A 72 -5.85 -1.17 -3.96
N LEU A 73 -5.72 -0.90 -5.26
CA LEU A 73 -4.47 -0.45 -5.86
C LEU A 73 -4.56 1.01 -6.28
N VAL A 74 -3.68 1.82 -5.72
CA VAL A 74 -3.48 3.21 -6.13
C VAL A 74 -2.19 3.29 -6.93
N ALA A 75 -2.27 3.74 -8.19
CA ALA A 75 -1.08 3.92 -9.01
C ALA A 75 -0.17 4.98 -8.40
N GLU A 76 1.07 4.59 -8.07
CA GLU A 76 2.12 5.53 -7.71
C GLU A 76 2.78 6.01 -9.00
N GLU A 77 2.34 7.17 -9.50
CA GLU A 77 3.06 7.84 -10.58
C GLU A 77 4.47 8.19 -10.09
N LYS A 78 5.47 7.79 -10.87
CA LYS A 78 6.88 8.13 -10.67
C LYS A 78 7.07 9.61 -11.05
N GLY A 79 6.55 10.51 -10.23
CA GLY A 79 6.61 11.94 -10.47
C GLY A 79 5.49 12.66 -9.76
N GLU A 80 5.91 13.59 -8.90
CA GLU A 80 5.11 14.67 -8.36
C GLU A 80 4.33 14.41 -7.07
N LYS A 81 4.79 15.10 -6.03
CA LYS A 81 4.12 15.47 -4.78
C LYS A 81 3.16 14.44 -4.20
N ALA A 82 3.53 13.96 -3.01
CA ALA A 82 2.55 13.64 -1.99
C ALA A 82 1.42 14.69 -2.04
N LYS A 83 0.27 14.31 -2.59
CA LYS A 83 -0.97 14.98 -2.23
C LYS A 83 -1.07 14.69 -0.75
N GLU A 84 -0.74 15.70 0.04
CA GLU A 84 -1.26 15.83 1.39
C GLU A 84 -2.71 15.33 1.39
N PRO A 85 -3.12 14.56 2.41
CA PRO A 85 -4.53 14.24 2.56
C PRO A 85 -5.33 15.55 2.43
N PRO A 86 -6.52 15.54 1.79
CA PRO A 86 -7.32 16.75 1.73
C PRO A 86 -7.39 17.33 3.14
N PRO A 87 -7.11 18.63 3.36
CA PRO A 87 -7.25 19.20 4.68
C PRO A 87 -8.66 18.86 5.12
N ILE A 88 -8.76 18.11 6.22
CA ILE A 88 -10.01 18.00 6.94
C ILE A 88 -10.49 19.44 7.10
N THR A 89 -11.63 19.77 6.50
CA THR A 89 -12.40 20.96 6.84
C THR A 89 -12.90 20.77 8.27
N GLY A 90 -11.96 20.75 9.22
CA GLY A 90 -12.24 20.87 10.64
C GLY A 90 -12.73 22.30 10.80
N GLY A 91 -13.97 22.43 11.25
CA GLY A 91 -14.54 23.72 11.65
C GLY A 91 -13.67 24.43 12.70
N PRO A 92 -14.06 25.65 13.10
CA PRO A 92 -13.31 26.42 14.08
C PRO A 92 -13.01 25.55 15.32
N PRO A 93 -11.85 25.74 15.98
CA PRO A 93 -11.46 24.94 17.13
C PRO A 93 -12.61 24.96 18.15
N GLN A 94 -13.21 23.80 18.40
CA GLN A 94 -14.14 23.65 19.52
C GLN A 94 -13.29 23.82 20.78
N GLU A 95 -13.44 24.98 21.41
CA GLU A 95 -12.96 25.25 22.75
C GLU A 95 -13.51 24.16 23.68
N PRO A 96 -12.68 23.52 24.52
CA PRO A 96 -13.17 22.51 25.45
C PRO A 96 -14.18 23.17 26.40
N PRO A 97 -15.32 22.51 26.71
CA PRO A 97 -16.26 23.08 27.67
C PRO A 97 -15.57 23.28 29.02
N ALA A 98 -15.74 24.47 29.59
CA ALA A 98 -15.23 24.78 30.92
C ALA A 98 -15.74 23.75 31.94
N PRO A 99 -14.91 23.31 32.90
CA PRO A 99 -15.37 22.42 33.96
C PRO A 99 -16.49 23.11 34.77
N PRO A 100 -17.52 22.37 35.21
CA PRO A 100 -18.56 22.94 36.05
C PRO A 100 -17.95 23.46 37.35
N GLU A 101 -18.26 24.71 37.70
CA GLU A 101 -17.89 25.28 38.99
C GLU A 101 -18.42 24.37 40.12
N PRO A 102 -17.58 24.00 41.10
CA PRO A 102 -18.07 23.31 42.28
C PRO A 102 -19.01 24.25 43.06
N PRO A 103 -20.17 23.77 43.54
CA PRO A 103 -20.95 24.56 44.48
C PRO A 103 -20.17 24.65 45.80
N ALA A 104 -19.92 25.87 46.26
CA ALA A 104 -19.52 26.16 47.63
C ALA A 104 -20.52 27.22 48.16
N ALA A 105 -21.48 26.83 49.00
CA ALA A 105 -21.39 26.57 50.45
C ALA A 105 -21.43 27.86 51.25
#